data_AF-A0A368QE17-F1
#
_entry.id   AF-A0A368QE17-F1
#
_cell.length_a   1.000
_cell.length_b   1.000
_cell.length_c   1.000
_cell.angle_alpha   90.00
_cell.angle_beta   90.00
_cell.angle_gamma   90.00
#
_symmetry.space_group_name_H-M   'P 1'
#
loop_
_entity.id
_entity.type
_entity.pdbx_description
1 polymer ?
#
loop_
_entity_poly.entity_id
_entity_poly.type
_entity_poly.pdbx_seq_one_letter_code
_entity_poly.pdbx_strand_id
1 'polypeptide(L)'
;MRRVSAYIAYMMLKWQDRHYIWTPYNLRGHWIALMIQPKNEVVNIFYSLDYDYRIHNPKKPKEMVVRTNFPCHKQPSGSVHCGYDVCEHIRMLGRYATDPEHVRGYLSYIRISRLHEQQLLNIGADLCRFILREVVNPMGTYYRPEYKLAQEDKYVSLREWENQEYR
;
A
#
# COMPACT_ATOMS: atom_id res chain seq x y z
N MET A 1 -8.82 -9.50 -15.54
CA MET A 1 -7.44 -10.04 -15.45
C MET A 1 -6.40 -9.26 -16.27
N ARG A 2 -6.65 -8.87 -17.54
CA ARG A 2 -5.65 -8.19 -18.41
C ARG A 2 -5.02 -6.89 -17.86
N ARG A 3 -5.68 -6.16 -16.96
CA ARG A 3 -5.18 -4.87 -16.44
C ARG A 3 -4.12 -5.00 -15.34
N VAL A 4 -4.27 -5.96 -14.43
CA VAL A 4 -3.31 -6.22 -13.33
C VAL A 4 -1.99 -6.77 -13.89
N SER A 5 -2.07 -7.75 -14.78
CA SER A 5 -0.88 -8.37 -15.37
C SER A 5 -0.08 -7.40 -16.22
N ALA A 6 -0.76 -6.51 -16.97
CA ALA A 6 -0.10 -5.44 -17.73
C ALA A 6 0.59 -4.42 -16.81
N TYR A 7 -0.07 -4.03 -15.70
CA TYR A 7 0.52 -3.13 -14.70
C TYR A 7 1.77 -3.73 -14.06
N ILE A 8 1.69 -4.98 -13.59
CA ILE A 8 2.84 -5.70 -13.00
C ILE A 8 3.99 -5.79 -14.00
N ALA A 9 3.71 -6.16 -15.26
CA ALA A 9 4.71 -6.25 -16.30
C ALA A 9 5.40 -4.91 -16.55
N TYR A 10 4.65 -3.80 -16.57
CA TYR A 10 5.19 -2.45 -16.67
C TYR A 10 6.10 -2.11 -15.48
N MET A 11 5.67 -2.36 -14.24
CA MET A 11 6.48 -2.08 -13.05
C MET A 11 7.80 -2.86 -13.05
N MET A 12 7.76 -4.15 -13.46
CA MET A 12 8.96 -4.99 -13.57
C MET A 12 9.95 -4.48 -14.62
N LEU A 13 9.46 -4.01 -15.77
CA LEU A 13 10.31 -3.44 -16.83
C LEU A 13 10.92 -2.10 -16.41
N LYS A 14 10.11 -1.25 -15.76
CA LYS A 14 10.52 0.12 -15.41
C LYS A 14 11.53 0.16 -14.26
N TRP A 15 11.41 -0.75 -13.30
CA TRP A 15 12.20 -0.74 -12.06
C TRP A 15 12.91 -2.07 -11.81
N GLN A 16 13.47 -2.63 -12.87
CA GLN A 16 14.25 -3.88 -12.82
C GLN A 16 15.48 -3.82 -11.90
N ASP A 17 15.99 -2.62 -11.60
CA ASP A 17 17.08 -2.35 -10.68
C ASP A 17 16.71 -2.60 -9.21
N ARG A 18 15.41 -2.55 -8.89
CA ARG A 18 14.90 -2.68 -7.52
C ARG A 18 14.77 -4.13 -7.09
N HIS A 19 15.08 -4.39 -5.82
CA HIS A 19 14.87 -5.69 -5.20
C HIS A 19 13.39 -5.97 -4.93
N TYR A 20 12.65 -4.94 -4.50
CA TYR A 20 11.23 -5.01 -4.18
C TYR A 20 10.51 -3.76 -4.70
N ILE A 21 9.28 -3.94 -5.16
CA ILE A 21 8.33 -2.87 -5.43
C ILE A 21 7.05 -3.24 -4.68
N TRP A 22 6.61 -2.36 -3.79
CA TRP A 22 5.35 -2.48 -3.08
C TRP A 22 4.34 -1.51 -3.66
N THR A 23 3.15 -2.01 -4.01
CA THR A 23 2.12 -1.16 -4.58
C THR A 23 0.72 -1.58 -4.12
N PRO A 24 -0.08 -0.62 -3.62
CA PRO A 24 -1.49 -0.84 -3.41
C PRO A 24 -2.19 -0.91 -4.77
N TYR A 25 -3.09 -1.87 -4.94
CA TYR A 25 -3.90 -2.01 -6.14
C TYR A 25 -5.37 -2.15 -5.77
N ASN A 26 -6.25 -1.38 -6.41
CA ASN A 26 -7.69 -1.53 -6.22
C ASN A 26 -8.23 -2.56 -7.23
N LEU A 27 -8.60 -3.73 -6.73
CA LEU A 27 -9.23 -4.79 -7.49
C LEU A 27 -10.74 -4.79 -7.21
N ARG A 28 -11.52 -4.21 -8.14
CA ARG A 28 -13.00 -4.24 -8.10
C ARG A 28 -13.60 -3.74 -6.77
N GLY A 29 -13.09 -2.63 -6.25
CA GLY A 29 -13.57 -2.03 -5.00
C GLY A 29 -12.88 -2.56 -3.74
N HIS A 30 -11.89 -3.45 -3.89
CA HIS A 30 -11.11 -3.97 -2.79
C HIS A 30 -9.62 -3.65 -2.93
N TRP A 31 -8.97 -3.18 -1.87
CA TRP A 31 -7.55 -2.87 -1.89
C TRP A 31 -6.70 -4.11 -1.57
N ILE A 32 -5.71 -4.37 -2.42
CA ILE A 32 -4.68 -5.42 -2.23
C ILE A 32 -3.30 -4.79 -2.23
N ALA A 33 -2.32 -5.44 -1.60
CA ALA A 33 -0.92 -5.07 -1.72
C ALA A 33 -0.18 -6.08 -2.61
N LEU A 34 0.59 -5.57 -3.56
CA LEU A 34 1.47 -6.38 -4.41
C LEU A 34 2.91 -6.18 -3.96
N MET A 35 3.62 -7.26 -3.66
CA MET A 35 5.08 -7.28 -3.54
C MET A 35 5.67 -7.89 -4.81
N ILE A 36 6.20 -7.03 -5.67
CA ILE A 36 6.85 -7.42 -6.92
C ILE A 36 8.36 -7.52 -6.65
N GLN A 37 8.97 -8.63 -7.07
CA GLN A 37 10.42 -8.87 -7.01
C GLN A 37 10.94 -8.97 -8.44
N PRO A 38 11.34 -7.86 -9.08
CA PRO A 38 11.74 -7.85 -10.49
C PRO A 38 12.86 -8.84 -10.79
N LYS A 39 13.92 -8.87 -9.96
CA LYS A 39 15.09 -9.74 -10.11
C LYS A 39 14.76 -11.24 -10.02
N ASN A 40 13.77 -11.58 -9.18
CA ASN A 40 13.37 -12.97 -8.96
C ASN A 40 12.19 -13.39 -9.84
N GLU A 41 11.60 -12.47 -10.62
CA GLU A 41 10.40 -12.69 -11.43
C GLU A 41 9.19 -13.21 -10.62
N VAL A 42 9.10 -12.82 -9.35
CA VAL A 42 8.06 -13.25 -8.40
C VAL A 42 7.15 -12.08 -8.04
N VAL A 43 5.84 -12.36 -7.93
CA VAL A 43 4.89 -11.44 -7.29
C VAL A 43 4.14 -12.15 -6.19
N ASN A 44 4.16 -11.56 -4.99
CA ASN A 44 3.33 -12.01 -3.87
C ASN A 44 2.16 -11.06 -3.72
N ILE A 45 0.96 -11.61 -3.67
CA ILE A 45 -0.29 -10.86 -3.55
C ILE A 45 -0.75 -10.99 -2.11
N PHE A 46 -0.83 -9.87 -1.42
CA PHE A 46 -1.37 -9.78 -0.07
C PHE A 46 -2.83 -9.39 -0.19
N TYR A 47 -3.68 -10.38 0.05
CA TYR A 47 -5.12 -10.25 -0.10
C TYR A 47 -5.82 -10.70 1.17
N SER A 48 -6.37 -9.74 1.92
CA SER A 48 -6.95 -10.02 3.23
C SER A 48 -8.32 -10.71 3.19
N LEU A 49 -8.92 -10.91 2.00
CA LEU A 49 -10.14 -11.70 1.79
C LEU A 49 -9.91 -13.11 1.17
N ASP A 50 -8.68 -13.47 0.81
CA ASP A 50 -8.31 -14.84 0.43
C ASP A 50 -9.14 -15.50 -0.70
N TYR A 51 -9.34 -14.81 -1.84
CA TYR A 51 -9.78 -15.52 -3.07
C TYR A 51 -8.57 -16.01 -3.88
N ASP A 52 -8.65 -17.26 -4.34
CA ASP A 52 -7.64 -17.89 -5.19
C ASP A 52 -7.63 -17.27 -6.59
N TYR A 53 -6.77 -16.27 -6.79
CA TYR A 53 -6.62 -15.59 -8.08
C TYR A 53 -5.43 -16.15 -8.88
N ARG A 54 -5.69 -17.07 -9.81
CA ARG A 54 -4.67 -17.46 -10.80
C ARG A 54 -4.48 -16.33 -11.81
N ILE A 55 -3.30 -15.70 -11.84
CA ILE A 55 -2.92 -14.69 -12.85
C ILE A 55 -2.07 -15.38 -13.92
N HIS A 56 -2.67 -15.69 -15.08
CA HIS A 56 -1.95 -16.21 -16.25
C HIS A 56 -1.55 -15.06 -17.19
N ASN A 57 -0.29 -15.04 -17.66
CA ASN A 57 0.22 -14.10 -18.64
C ASN A 57 0.46 -14.81 -19.99
N PRO A 58 -0.41 -14.65 -20.99
CA PRO A 58 -0.34 -15.39 -22.26
C PRO A 58 0.78 -14.93 -23.22
N LYS A 59 1.64 -13.98 -22.82
CA LYS A 59 2.62 -13.33 -23.72
C LYS A 59 4.10 -13.54 -23.34
N LYS A 60 4.42 -14.35 -22.33
CA LYS A 60 5.83 -14.68 -21.99
C LYS A 60 6.03 -16.20 -22.00
N PRO A 61 7.12 -16.72 -22.59
CA PRO A 61 7.41 -18.16 -22.63
C PRO A 61 7.80 -18.73 -21.26
N LYS A 62 8.15 -17.87 -20.29
CA LYS A 62 8.43 -18.23 -18.90
C LYS A 62 7.33 -17.63 -18.01
N GLU A 63 6.57 -18.49 -17.34
CA GLU A 63 5.49 -18.07 -16.45
C GLU A 63 6.07 -17.37 -15.21
N MET A 64 5.54 -16.18 -14.89
CA MET A 64 5.86 -15.49 -13.64
C MET A 64 5.27 -16.29 -12.47
N VAL A 65 6.03 -16.43 -11.38
CA VAL A 65 5.52 -17.10 -10.19
C VAL A 65 4.67 -16.11 -9.40
N VAL A 66 3.35 -16.32 -9.42
CA VAL A 66 2.37 -15.54 -8.67
C VAL A 66 1.94 -16.33 -7.45
N ARG A 67 2.10 -15.74 -6.26
CA ARG A 67 1.74 -16.35 -4.99
C ARG A 67 0.53 -15.63 -4.40
N THR A 68 -0.61 -16.29 -4.38
CA THR A 68 -1.90 -15.76 -3.90
C THR A 68 -2.24 -16.16 -2.47
N ASN A 69 -1.77 -17.32 -2.03
CA ASN A 69 -1.98 -17.82 -0.66
C ASN A 69 -0.80 -17.47 0.26
N PHE A 70 -0.23 -16.28 0.07
CA PHE A 70 0.87 -15.85 0.88
C PHE A 70 0.35 -15.43 2.27
N PRO A 71 0.98 -15.87 3.39
CA PRO A 71 0.50 -15.55 4.73
C PRO A 71 0.35 -14.03 4.91
N CYS A 72 -0.82 -13.57 5.32
CA CYS A 72 -1.11 -12.16 5.55
C CYS A 72 -2.24 -12.01 6.57
N HIS A 73 -2.37 -10.83 7.17
CA HIS A 73 -3.53 -10.52 8.02
C HIS A 73 -4.82 -10.69 7.22
N LYS A 74 -5.80 -11.39 7.81
CA LYS A 74 -7.13 -11.58 7.21
C LYS A 74 -8.13 -10.68 7.92
N GLN A 75 -8.89 -9.93 7.14
CA GLN A 75 -9.95 -9.10 7.68
C GLN A 75 -11.22 -9.94 7.86
N PRO A 76 -12.11 -9.55 8.79
CA PRO A 76 -13.44 -10.17 8.89
C PRO A 76 -14.22 -10.02 7.57
N SER A 77 -14.98 -11.06 7.21
CA SER A 77 -15.87 -11.01 6.04
C SER A 77 -16.89 -9.88 6.21
N GLY A 78 -17.14 -9.11 5.15
CA GLY A 78 -18.04 -7.95 5.16
C GLY A 78 -17.44 -6.66 5.74
N SER A 79 -16.17 -6.67 6.19
CA SER A 79 -15.52 -5.46 6.70
C SER A 79 -14.89 -4.60 5.60
N VAL A 80 -14.65 -3.32 5.88
CA VAL A 80 -14.07 -2.34 4.94
C VAL A 80 -12.59 -2.04 5.22
N HIS A 81 -11.91 -2.90 6.00
CA HIS A 81 -10.57 -2.65 6.51
C HIS A 81 -9.43 -2.93 5.51
N CYS A 82 -9.75 -3.39 4.30
CA CYS A 82 -8.77 -3.74 3.26
C CYS A 82 -7.70 -2.67 3.02
N GLY A 83 -8.07 -1.39 3.03
CA GLY A 83 -7.13 -0.29 2.87
C GLY A 83 -6.15 -0.17 4.03
N TYR A 84 -6.62 -0.36 5.28
CA TYR A 84 -5.79 -0.31 6.48
C TYR A 84 -4.84 -1.49 6.56
N ASP A 85 -5.28 -2.69 6.19
CA ASP A 85 -4.39 -3.84 6.04
C ASP A 85 -3.24 -3.49 5.07
N VAL A 86 -3.57 -2.98 3.89
CA VAL A 86 -2.58 -2.60 2.87
C VAL A 86 -1.61 -1.54 3.40
N CYS A 87 -2.12 -0.51 4.08
CA CYS A 87 -1.30 0.51 4.72
C CYS A 87 -0.37 -0.10 5.78
N GLU A 88 -0.85 -1.02 6.61
CA GLU A 88 -0.03 -1.68 7.62
C GLU A 88 1.07 -2.55 7.01
N HIS A 89 0.76 -3.29 5.95
CA HIS A 89 1.74 -4.09 5.23
C HIS A 89 2.86 -3.18 4.68
N ILE A 90 2.50 -2.02 4.14
CA ILE A 90 3.47 -1.05 3.63
C ILE A 90 4.23 -0.34 4.77
N ARG A 91 3.55 -0.01 5.89
CA ARG A 91 4.09 0.72 7.05
C ARG A 91 5.09 -0.12 7.85
N MET A 92 4.73 -1.37 8.17
CA MET A 92 5.55 -2.27 8.99
C MET A 92 6.85 -2.72 8.31
N LEU A 93 6.94 -2.58 7.00
CA LEU A 93 8.18 -2.77 6.26
C LEU A 93 9.14 -1.59 6.37
N GLY A 94 8.74 -0.49 7.02
CA GLY A 94 9.51 0.75 7.10
C GLY A 94 9.60 1.42 5.73
N ARG A 95 9.69 2.76 5.70
CA ARG A 95 9.82 3.61 4.50
C ARG A 95 10.60 2.94 3.36
N TYR A 96 9.92 2.26 2.44
CA TYR A 96 10.48 1.62 1.25
C TYR A 96 11.72 0.72 1.48
N ALA A 97 11.72 -0.18 2.47
CA ALA A 97 12.85 -1.09 2.67
C ALA A 97 13.15 -1.92 1.40
N THR A 98 14.30 -1.65 0.79
CA THR A 98 14.94 -2.51 -0.22
C THR A 98 15.75 -3.63 0.42
N ASP A 99 15.90 -3.61 1.75
CA ASP A 99 16.69 -4.55 2.54
C ASP A 99 15.95 -5.88 2.75
N PRO A 100 16.46 -7.00 2.20
CA PRO A 100 15.85 -8.32 2.33
C PRO A 100 15.70 -8.83 3.77
N GLU A 101 16.54 -8.42 4.72
CA GLU A 101 16.50 -8.93 6.10
C GLU A 101 15.32 -8.34 6.90
N HIS A 102 15.03 -7.05 6.70
CA HIS A 102 13.83 -6.41 7.25
C HIS A 102 12.54 -7.04 6.70
N VAL A 103 12.52 -7.36 5.39
CA VAL A 103 11.41 -8.08 4.77
C VAL A 103 11.24 -9.46 5.42
N ARG A 104 12.33 -10.20 5.65
CA ARG A 104 12.27 -11.55 6.26
C ARG A 104 11.69 -11.52 7.68
N GLY A 105 12.07 -10.55 8.52
CA GLY A 105 11.51 -10.37 9.87
C GLY A 105 10.02 -10.01 9.86
N TYR A 106 9.56 -9.26 8.86
CA TYR A 106 8.13 -8.99 8.67
C TYR A 106 7.35 -10.25 8.26
N LEU A 107 7.90 -11.04 7.34
CA LEU A 107 7.28 -12.28 6.87
C LEU A 107 7.05 -13.32 7.99
N SER A 108 7.86 -13.30 9.04
CA SER A 108 7.62 -14.12 10.22
C SER A 108 6.52 -13.54 11.12
N TYR A 109 6.42 -12.22 11.27
CA TYR A 109 5.39 -11.54 12.07
C TYR A 109 3.97 -11.74 11.51
N ILE A 110 3.77 -11.54 10.20
CA ILE A 110 2.45 -11.66 9.56
C ILE A 110 1.85 -13.07 9.61
N ARG A 111 2.69 -14.10 9.84
CA ARG A 111 2.24 -15.49 9.94
C ARG A 111 1.45 -15.77 11.23
N ILE A 112 1.53 -14.91 12.25
CA ILE A 112 1.22 -15.32 13.63
C ILE A 112 -0.02 -14.62 14.21
N SER A 113 -0.53 -13.52 13.65
CA SER A 113 -1.62 -12.77 14.31
C SER A 113 -2.55 -12.05 13.35
N ARG A 114 -3.79 -11.78 13.76
CA ARG A 114 -4.70 -10.80 13.11
C ARG A 114 -4.35 -9.40 13.61
N LEU A 115 -4.64 -8.35 12.82
CA LEU A 115 -4.55 -6.99 13.33
C LEU A 115 -5.61 -6.79 14.41
N HIS A 116 -5.16 -6.37 15.60
CA HIS A 116 -6.04 -6.01 16.70
C HIS A 116 -6.68 -4.64 16.44
N GLU A 117 -7.86 -4.39 16.99
CA GLU A 117 -8.59 -3.11 16.84
C GLU A 117 -7.71 -1.89 17.18
N GLN A 118 -6.95 -1.98 18.28
CA GLN A 118 -6.00 -0.94 18.66
C GLN A 118 -4.93 -0.66 17.59
N GLN A 119 -4.47 -1.68 16.86
CA GLN A 119 -3.52 -1.48 15.77
C GLN A 119 -4.18 -0.77 14.59
N LEU A 120 -5.42 -1.12 14.25
CA LEU A 120 -6.21 -0.43 13.22
C LEU A 120 -6.41 1.05 13.57
N LEU A 121 -6.74 1.36 14.82
CA LEU A 121 -6.88 2.73 15.31
C LEU A 121 -5.56 3.50 15.22
N ASN A 122 -4.45 2.87 15.59
CA ASN A 122 -3.11 3.48 15.49
C ASN A 122 -2.73 3.76 14.03
N ILE A 123 -3.01 2.83 13.12
CA ILE A 123 -2.79 3.04 11.67
C ILE A 123 -3.64 4.21 11.17
N GLY A 124 -4.92 4.26 11.57
CA GLY A 124 -5.80 5.38 11.23
C GLY A 124 -5.25 6.71 11.72
N ALA A 125 -4.79 6.77 12.96
CA ALA A 125 -4.18 7.96 13.55
C ALA A 125 -2.90 8.38 12.81
N ASP A 126 -2.02 7.42 12.48
CA ASP A 126 -0.78 7.68 11.73
C ASP A 126 -1.07 8.20 10.32
N LEU A 127 -2.07 7.62 9.63
CA LEU A 127 -2.50 8.09 8.30
C LEU A 127 -3.07 9.50 8.36
N CYS A 128 -3.98 9.77 9.30
CA CYS A 128 -4.52 11.11 9.50
C CYS A 128 -3.41 12.13 9.77
N ARG A 129 -2.46 11.78 10.65
CA ARG A 129 -1.31 12.63 10.96
C ARG A 129 -0.43 12.88 9.74
N PHE A 130 -0.13 11.85 8.95
CA PHE A 130 0.65 11.98 7.72
C PHE A 130 -0.05 12.86 6.70
N ILE A 131 -1.35 12.65 6.45
CA ILE A 131 -2.14 13.47 5.52
C ILE A 131 -2.12 14.93 5.96
N LEU A 132 -2.41 15.20 7.24
CA LEU A 132 -2.44 16.56 7.77
C LEU A 132 -1.08 17.27 7.67
N ARG A 133 0.02 16.56 7.96
CA ARG A 133 1.36 17.18 8.00
C ARG A 133 2.08 17.23 6.66
N GLU A 134 1.97 16.18 5.87
CA GLU A 134 2.78 16.04 4.65
C GLU A 134 2.01 16.38 3.38
N VAL A 135 0.67 16.33 3.38
CA VAL A 135 -0.15 16.55 2.19
C VAL A 135 -0.96 17.85 2.27
N VAL A 136 -1.56 18.13 3.42
CA VAL A 136 -2.49 19.26 3.62
C VAL A 136 -1.76 20.53 4.05
N ASN A 137 -0.79 20.42 4.96
CA ASN A 137 -0.01 21.56 5.43
C ASN A 137 0.87 22.11 4.28
N PRO A 138 0.90 23.45 4.06
CA PRO A 138 1.75 24.08 3.04
C PRO A 138 3.25 23.77 3.16
N MET A 139 3.72 23.40 4.36
CA MET A 139 5.10 22.98 4.64
C MET A 139 5.36 21.49 4.39
N GLY A 140 4.33 20.72 4.06
CA GLY A 140 4.41 19.28 3.85
C GLY A 140 5.12 18.89 2.55
N THR A 141 5.84 17.77 2.57
CA THR A 141 6.65 17.30 1.44
C THR A 141 5.82 17.04 0.16
N TYR A 142 4.56 16.66 0.32
CA TYR A 142 3.64 16.30 -0.77
C TYR A 142 2.54 17.35 -0.99
N TYR A 143 2.70 18.55 -0.42
CA TYR A 143 1.78 19.65 -0.66
C TYR A 143 1.75 20.05 -2.14
N ARG A 144 0.56 20.31 -2.67
CA ARG A 144 0.34 20.66 -4.09
C ARG A 144 -0.36 22.00 -4.21
N PRO A 145 0.36 23.11 -4.44
CA PRO A 145 -0.24 24.44 -4.55
C PRO A 145 -1.21 24.57 -5.73
N GLU A 146 -1.09 23.70 -6.74
CA GLU A 146 -1.93 23.69 -7.92
C GLU A 146 -3.36 23.14 -7.71
N TYR A 147 -3.66 22.54 -6.55
CA TYR A 147 -4.95 21.89 -6.30
C TYR A 147 -5.95 22.77 -5.57
N LYS A 148 -7.25 22.46 -5.75
CA LYS A 148 -8.36 23.14 -5.05
C LYS A 148 -8.17 23.21 -3.54
N LEU A 149 -7.62 22.15 -2.95
CA LEU A 149 -7.29 22.10 -1.54
C LEU A 149 -6.37 23.24 -1.12
N ALA A 150 -5.44 23.69 -1.97
CA ALA A 150 -4.49 24.78 -1.73
C ALA A 150 -5.04 26.16 -2.09
N GLN A 151 -5.93 26.24 -3.08
CA GLN A 151 -6.35 27.50 -3.69
C GLN A 151 -7.64 28.08 -3.11
N GLU A 152 -8.57 27.25 -2.62
CA GLU A 152 -9.87 27.74 -2.15
C GLU A 152 -9.81 28.16 -0.67
N ASP A 153 -10.30 29.36 -0.38
CA ASP A 153 -10.23 29.97 0.96
C ASP A 153 -10.98 29.18 2.04
N LYS A 154 -12.05 28.47 1.65
CA LYS A 154 -12.82 27.62 2.57
C LYS A 154 -12.01 26.48 3.21
N TYR A 155 -10.80 26.20 2.70
CA TYR A 155 -9.89 25.20 3.26
C TYR A 155 -8.70 25.82 4.02
N VAL A 156 -8.63 27.14 4.20
CA VAL A 156 -7.52 27.80 4.92
C VAL A 156 -7.35 27.23 6.32
N SER A 157 -8.43 27.09 7.09
CA SER A 157 -8.39 26.50 8.45
C SER A 157 -7.88 25.06 8.48
N LEU A 158 -8.04 24.32 7.39
CA LEU A 158 -7.56 22.95 7.27
C LEU A 158 -6.06 22.89 6.94
N ARG A 159 -5.57 23.82 6.09
CA ARG A 159 -4.15 23.92 5.71
C ARG A 159 -3.30 24.53 6.81
N GLU A 160 -3.87 25.49 7.52
CA GLU A 160 -3.25 26.26 8.60
C GLU A 160 -3.82 25.87 9.97
N TRP A 161 -4.12 24.59 10.17
CA TRP A 161 -4.73 24.09 11.42
C TRP A 161 -3.85 24.30 12.67
N GLU A 162 -2.56 24.57 12.49
CA GLU A 162 -1.61 24.94 13.55
C GLU A 162 -1.63 26.46 13.86
N ASN A 163 -2.17 27.28 12.96
CA ASN A 163 -2.33 28.71 13.13
C ASN A 163 -3.51 28.99 14.08
N GLN A 164 -3.22 29.70 15.17
CA GLN A 164 -4.18 29.98 16.24
C GLN A 164 -5.27 30.97 15.81
N GLU A 165 -5.08 31.73 14.73
CA GLU A 165 -6.06 32.68 14.21
C GLU A 165 -7.30 32.01 13.57
N TYR A 166 -7.17 30.74 13.18
CA TYR A 166 -8.24 29.97 12.53
C TYR A 166 -8.88 28.92 13.45
N ARG A 167 -8.64 29.00 14.77
CA ARG A 167 -9.28 28.16 15.80
C ARG A 167 -10.55 28.76 16.37
#